data_AF-A0A8X6Q7D6-F1
#
_entry.id   AF-A0A8X6Q7D6-F1
#
_cell.length_a   1.000
_cell.length_b   1.000
_cell.length_c   1.000
_cell.angle_alpha   90.00
_cell.angle_beta   90.00
_cell.angle_gamma   90.00
#
_symmetry.space_group_name_H-M   'P 1'
#
loop_
_entity.id
_entity.type
_entity.pdbx_description
1 polymer ?
#
loop_
_entity_poly.entity_id
_entity_poly.type
_entity_poly.pdbx_seq_one_letter_code
_entity_poly.pdbx_strand_id
1 'polypeptide(L)' 'VYPSSKSPRPLTALQQHLLKKLGPDAHALTVSVSGHAPHSVGLKPARAYGGSPLGVTYDLKVFPGNATNLYNYLEN' A
#
# COMPACT_ATOMS: atom_id res chain seq x y z
N VAL A 1 -0.51 -0.58 -10.44
CA VAL A 1 -1.37 0.63 -10.60
C VAL A 1 -1.73 0.73 -12.07
N TYR A 2 -3.01 0.93 -12.39
CA TYR A 2 -3.51 1.00 -13.76
C TYR A 2 -4.39 2.26 -13.93
N PRO A 3 -4.29 2.99 -15.05
CA PRO A 3 -3.35 2.78 -16.17
C PRO A 3 -1.90 3.02 -15.75
N SER A 4 -0.98 2.17 -16.20
CA SER A 4 0.44 2.25 -15.81
C SER A 4 1.12 3.37 -16.61
N SER A 5 1.44 4.49 -15.96
CA SER A 5 2.47 5.40 -16.48
C SER A 5 3.82 4.67 -16.43
N LYS A 6 4.68 4.87 -17.44
CA LYS A 6 6.00 4.23 -17.47
C LYS A 6 6.81 4.74 -16.27
N SER A 7 7.03 3.88 -15.28
CA SER A 7 7.88 4.21 -14.14
C SER A 7 9.35 4.18 -14.58
N PRO A 8 10.18 5.17 -14.23
CA PRO A 8 11.61 5.13 -14.52
C PRO A 8 12.37 4.12 -13.63
N ARG A 9 11.71 3.49 -12.65
CA ARG A 9 12.38 2.55 -11.74
C ARG A 9 12.51 1.16 -12.36
N PRO A 10 13.68 0.50 -12.22
CA PRO A 10 13.85 -0.87 -12.66
C PRO A 10 12.96 -1.82 -11.85
N LEU A 11 12.45 -2.85 -12.52
CA LEU A 11 11.69 -3.91 -11.88
C LEU A 11 12.60 -4.82 -11.06
N THR A 12 12.13 -5.23 -9.89
CA THR A 12 12.79 -6.29 -9.11
C THR A 12 12.66 -7.64 -9.81
N ALA A 13 13.57 -8.58 -9.55
CA ALA A 13 13.50 -9.94 -10.10
C ALA A 13 12.16 -10.63 -9.79
N LEU A 14 11.63 -10.42 -8.58
CA LEU A 14 10.30 -10.94 -8.20
C LEU A 14 9.19 -10.33 -9.07
N GLN A 15 9.17 -9.01 -9.24
CA GLN A 15 8.18 -8.36 -10.10
C GLN A 15 8.27 -8.87 -11.53
N GLN A 16 9.46 -9.05 -12.09
CA GLN A 16 9.65 -9.61 -13.43
C GLN A 16 9.08 -11.03 -13.56
N HIS A 17 9.34 -11.89 -12.56
CA HIS A 17 8.78 -13.25 -12.55
C HIS A 17 7.25 -13.23 -12.39
N LEU A 18 6.70 -12.39 -11.54
CA LEU A 18 5.25 -12.27 -11.33
C LEU A 18 4.55 -11.75 -12.58
N LEU A 19 5.10 -10.74 -13.26
CA LEU A 19 4.54 -10.23 -14.53
C LEU A 19 4.49 -11.33 -15.59
N LYS A 20 5.56 -12.12 -15.75
CA LYS A 20 5.58 -13.25 -16.69
C LYS A 20 4.58 -14.33 -16.32
N LYS A 21 4.41 -14.61 -15.03
CA LYS A 21 3.52 -15.66 -14.52
C LYS A 21 2.04 -15.29 -14.58
N LEU A 22 1.71 -14.02 -14.30
CA LEU A 22 0.34 -13.54 -14.16
C LEU A 22 -0.25 -13.00 -15.48
N GLY A 23 0.58 -12.68 -16.47
CA GLY A 23 0.14 -12.30 -17.80
C GLY A 23 -0.03 -10.78 -18.02
N PRO A 24 -0.71 -10.37 -19.10
CA PRO A 24 -0.69 -8.99 -19.60
C PRO A 24 -1.39 -7.97 -18.68
N ASP A 25 -2.37 -8.40 -17.88
CA ASP A 25 -3.11 -7.53 -16.94
C ASP A 25 -2.39 -7.35 -15.60
N ALA A 26 -1.20 -7.92 -15.45
CA ALA A 26 -0.39 -7.77 -14.24
C ALA A 26 0.32 -6.41 -14.25
N HIS A 27 0.12 -5.63 -13.18
CA HIS A 27 0.75 -4.31 -13.04
C HIS A 27 1.61 -4.25 -11.78
N ALA A 28 2.92 -4.05 -11.96
CA ALA A 28 3.84 -3.86 -10.86
C ALA A 28 3.56 -2.54 -10.11
N LEU A 29 3.84 -2.55 -8.82
CA LEU A 29 3.85 -1.35 -7.97
C LEU A 29 5.03 -1.45 -7.00
N THR A 30 5.60 -0.30 -6.66
CA THR A 30 6.67 -0.17 -5.67
C THR A 30 6.32 1.00 -4.75
N VAL A 31 6.28 0.75 -3.45
CA VAL A 31 6.07 1.77 -2.42
C VAL A 31 7.30 1.78 -1.51
N SER A 32 7.87 2.95 -1.28
CA SER A 32 9.01 3.12 -0.36
C SER A 32 8.55 3.82 0.90
N VAL A 33 8.86 3.23 2.04
CA VAL A 33 8.68 3.85 3.36
C VAL A 33 10.00 4.53 3.74
N SER A 34 9.93 5.69 4.40
CA SER A 34 11.12 6.40 4.88
C SER A 34 11.92 5.55 5.87
N GLY A 35 13.25 5.65 5.86
CA GLY A 35 14.11 4.98 6.85
C GLY A 35 13.91 5.48 8.28
N HIS A 36 13.32 6.67 8.47
CA HIS A 36 12.96 7.21 9.79
C HIS A 36 11.57 6.79 10.25
N ALA A 37 10.82 6.04 9.43
CA ALA A 37 9.48 5.63 9.78
C ALA A 37 9.54 4.63 10.96
N PRO A 38 8.66 4.78 11.97
CA PRO A 38 8.65 3.88 13.11
C PRO A 38 8.37 2.44 12.68
N HIS A 39 8.89 1.48 13.42
CA HIS A 39 8.62 0.06 13.14
C HIS A 39 7.16 -0.28 13.49
N SER A 40 6.60 -1.29 12.82
CA SER A 40 5.30 -1.83 13.19
C SER A 40 5.37 -2.46 14.58
N VAL A 41 4.60 -1.93 15.52
CA VAL A 41 4.55 -2.39 16.91
C VAL A 41 3.12 -2.31 17.43
N GLY A 42 2.71 -3.31 18.21
CA GLY A 42 1.41 -3.33 18.87
C GLY A 42 1.59 -3.50 20.38
N LEU A 43 0.86 -2.70 21.15
CA LEU A 43 0.81 -2.80 22.61
C LEU A 43 -0.39 -3.64 23.01
N LYS A 44 -0.14 -4.66 23.83
CA LYS A 44 -1.22 -5.44 24.43
C LYS A 44 -1.69 -4.73 25.71
N PRO A 45 -2.98 -4.36 25.80
CA PRO A 45 -3.49 -3.72 27.00
C PRO A 45 -3.53 -4.73 28.15
N ALA A 46 -3.19 -4.28 29.36
CA ALA A 46 -3.18 -5.14 30.55
C ALA A 46 -4.59 -5.47 31.08
N ARG A 47 -5.61 -4.72 30.64
CA ARG A 47 -7.02 -4.90 30.97
C ARG A 47 -7.86 -4.78 29.70
N ALA A 48 -9.14 -5.13 29.77
CA ALA A 48 -10.07 -4.92 28.66
C ALA A 48 -10.02 -3.44 28.21
N TYR A 49 -9.76 -3.23 26.92
CA TYR A 49 -9.56 -1.93 26.32
C TYR A 49 -10.44 -1.84 25.08
N GLY A 50 -11.38 -0.88 25.08
CA GLY A 50 -12.35 -0.67 24.00
C GLY A 50 -12.01 0.51 23.08
N GLY A 51 -10.78 1.00 23.11
CA GLY A 51 -10.34 2.15 22.29
C GLY A 51 -9.63 1.74 20.99
N SER A 52 -9.05 2.73 20.32
CA SER A 52 -8.30 2.57 19.07
C SER A 52 -7.04 1.71 19.23
N PRO A 53 -6.59 0.99 18.18
CA PRO A 53 -5.39 0.15 18.25
C PRO A 53 -4.20 0.87 18.88
N LEU A 54 -3.59 0.22 19.87
CA LEU A 54 -2.40 0.75 20.54
C LEU A 54 -1.18 0.31 19.75
N GLY A 55 -0.66 1.17 18.87
CA GLY A 55 0.52 0.82 18.10
C GLY A 55 0.66 1.54 16.77
N VAL A 56 1.68 1.12 16.02
CA VAL A 56 1.97 1.59 14.66
C VAL A 56 1.79 0.41 13.71
N THR A 57 1.02 0.63 12.66
CA THR A 57 0.81 -0.33 11.56
C THR A 57 0.83 0.41 10.22
N TYR A 58 1.35 -0.25 9.18
CA TYR A 58 1.37 0.26 7.82
C TYR A 58 0.45 -0.58 6.96
N ASP A 59 -0.68 0.00 6.57
CA ASP A 59 -1.63 -0.64 5.67
C ASP A 59 -1.40 -0.16 4.24
N LEU A 60 -1.09 -1.10 3.34
CA LEU A 60 -1.11 -0.84 1.90
C LEU A 60 -2.46 -1.28 1.33
N LYS A 61 -3.28 -0.32 0.93
CA LYS A 61 -4.60 -0.59 0.33
C LYS A 61 -4.60 -0.22 -1.15
N VAL A 62 -5.17 -1.10 -1.98
CA VAL A 62 -5.30 -0.91 -3.42
C VAL A 62 -6.77 -1.05 -3.77
N PHE A 63 -7.35 0.01 -4.33
CA PHE A 63 -8.75 0.05 -4.73
C PHE A 63 -8.87 0.56 -6.17
N PRO A 64 -9.88 0.12 -6.93
CA PRO A 64 -10.24 0.78 -8.17
C PRO A 64 -10.79 2.19 -7.84
N GLY A 65 -10.23 3.21 -8.48
CA GLY A 65 -10.70 4.59 -8.36
C GLY A 65 -11.39 5.05 -9.64
N ASN A 66 -12.46 5.83 -9.51
CA ASN A 66 -12.99 6.67 -10.58
C ASN A 66 -12.63 8.13 -10.25
N ALA A 67 -12.37 8.97 -11.25
CA ALA A 67 -11.93 10.37 -11.06
C ALA A 67 -12.84 11.17 -10.10
N THR A 68 -14.13 10.84 -10.06
CA THR A 68 -15.13 11.47 -9.18
C THR A 68 -14.90 11.20 -7.69
N ASN A 69 -14.35 10.03 -7.30
CA ASN A 69 -14.18 9.65 -5.90
C ASN A 69 -13.01 10.35 -5.19
N LEU A 70 -12.08 10.95 -5.94
CA LEU A 70 -10.93 11.65 -5.36
C LEU A 70 -11.35 12.97 -4.68
N TYR A 71 -12.42 13.62 -5.14
CA TYR A 71 -12.93 14.84 -4.49
C TYR A 71 -13.55 14.55 -3.12
N ASN A 72 -14.30 13.45 -2.97
CA ASN A 72 -14.96 13.10 -1.72
C ASN A 72 -14.00 12.64 -0.60
N TYR A 73 -12.81 12.15 -0.96
CA TYR A 73 -11.80 11.70 0.02
C TYR A 73 -10.89 12.83 0.51
N LEU A 74 -10.89 13.98 -0.16
CA LEU A 74 -10.13 15.17 0.24
C LEU A 74 -10.97 16.18 1.05
N GLU A 75 -12.29 15.98 1.11
CA GLU A 75 -13.24 16.81 1.88
C GLU A 75 -13.61 16.21 3.27
N ASN A 76 -12.98 15.11 3.68
CA ASN A 76 -13.11 14.52 5.02
C ASN A 76 -11.73 14.26 5.63
#